data_AF-A0A5A7RLL5-F1
#
_entry.id   AF-A0A5A7RLL5-F1
#
_cell.length_a   1.000
_cell.length_b   1.000
_cell.length_c   1.000
_cell.angle_alpha   90.00
_cell.angle_beta   90.00
_cell.angle_gamma   90.00
#
_symmetry.space_group_name_H-M   'P 1'
#
loop_
_entity.id
_entity.type
_entity.pdbx_description
1 polymer ?
#
loop_
_entity_poly.entity_id
_entity_poly.type
_entity_poly.pdbx_seq_one_letter_code
_entity_poly.pdbx_strand_id
1 'polypeptide(L)'
;MSVEPCDLQIHVNGQHTFFLSQKILSKFSEKLRKIIKREKSKTQVTTSAIEINGFPGGPLGFELVARFCYNDGAVSITVGNVSLLHCCAVFFEMTEDAAAANNLFHQTEVFLQGIFYWSWREILACLKNCESFFTCAESCGLVDRLMCSLLAKIAQYSDFNFLSVSSSSSSSSPEMAHDIRSQGVCCNSSLNRGRPWWFQDLTILGPKTMEQFLRALGCFGTENNNLILTRFLLHYLKTAILSNCGKIVLADYSNLANTAAHGVILIGKTGFSCRGLFSALRIISRFGPSRKNRASLERLIGSMLDRATLDDLLVTGGECREVYDVGFVIRLLRLFVHYSDEVSMQKMKRVGELIDVYLGEIGPDPNLKVSKFLGVAEGLPDCARDSFDYVYRAIDIYLESHPSLSLEERSRLCRCLNYRKLSLEACKDLAKNPRIPPRIAIQALASQHSSIQTVEFAGNDSSSPRSNSKDTNNNNNEHQLVLYKQEDGLESFSDVESLPEGEEMRVNLERMQWKVVELEKVCREMKGQMARMVKLGPHYNSRPLPRLC
;
A
#
# COMPACT_ATOMS: atom_id res chain seq x y z
N MET A 1 7.74 66.77 7.21
CA MET A 1 7.40 65.84 6.12
C MET A 1 6.65 66.61 5.05
N SER A 2 7.35 67.07 4.02
CA SER A 2 6.71 67.58 2.80
C SER A 2 6.02 66.39 2.11
N VAL A 3 4.70 66.44 1.98
CA VAL A 3 3.93 65.42 1.25
C VAL A 3 4.34 65.52 -0.23
N GLU A 4 5.15 64.59 -0.71
CA GLU A 4 5.45 64.51 -2.14
C GLU A 4 4.17 64.21 -2.93
N PRO A 5 3.96 64.85 -4.08
CA PRO A 5 2.77 64.58 -4.89
C PRO A 5 2.80 63.15 -5.44
N CYS A 6 1.69 62.44 -5.32
CA CYS A 6 1.50 61.13 -5.95
C CYS A 6 1.26 61.34 -7.45
N ASP A 7 2.26 61.02 -8.27
CA ASP A 7 2.27 61.20 -9.73
C ASP A 7 2.12 59.88 -10.50
N LEU A 8 1.87 58.77 -9.80
CA LEU A 8 1.78 57.43 -10.37
C LEU A 8 0.56 56.66 -9.84
N GLN A 9 -0.19 56.04 -10.76
CA GLN A 9 -1.25 55.09 -10.44
C GLN A 9 -0.82 53.68 -10.89
N ILE A 10 -0.75 52.71 -9.97
CA ILE A 10 -0.36 51.33 -10.26
C ILE A 10 -1.51 50.39 -9.90
N HIS A 11 -1.95 49.58 -10.85
CA HIS A 11 -2.90 48.48 -10.66
C HIS A 11 -2.14 47.17 -10.50
N VAL A 12 -2.35 46.48 -9.37
CA VAL A 12 -1.69 45.20 -9.08
C VAL A 12 -2.68 44.05 -9.17
N ASN A 13 -2.40 43.11 -10.08
CA ASN A 13 -3.20 41.90 -10.35
C ASN A 13 -4.70 42.17 -10.57
N GLY A 14 -5.07 43.37 -11.02
CA GLY A 14 -6.48 43.80 -11.16
C GLY A 14 -7.29 43.87 -9.86
N GLN A 15 -6.64 43.76 -8.68
CA GLN A 15 -7.33 43.72 -7.39
C GLN A 15 -7.28 45.07 -6.66
N HIS A 16 -6.11 45.70 -6.59
CA HIS A 16 -5.89 46.94 -5.82
C HIS A 16 -5.15 47.98 -6.67
N THR A 17 -5.47 49.25 -6.42
CA THR A 17 -4.83 50.42 -7.03
C THR A 17 -4.03 51.18 -5.98
N PHE A 18 -2.78 51.50 -6.30
CA PHE A 18 -1.89 52.29 -5.45
C PHE A 18 -1.57 53.63 -6.11
N PHE A 19 -1.61 54.70 -5.31
CA PHE A 19 -1.21 56.05 -5.72
C PHE A 19 0.11 56.39 -5.04
N LEU A 20 1.18 56.53 -5.82
CA LEU A 20 2.55 56.61 -5.31
C LEU A 20 3.38 57.68 -6.05
N SER A 21 4.55 58.01 -5.51
CA SER A 21 5.55 58.93 -6.08
C SER A 21 6.56 58.14 -6.91
N GLN A 22 6.65 58.45 -8.20
CA GLN A 22 7.64 57.89 -9.12
C GLN A 22 9.06 58.13 -8.61
N LYS A 23 9.34 59.31 -8.04
CA LYS A 23 10.68 59.67 -7.56
C LYS A 23 11.16 58.70 -6.49
N ILE A 24 10.29 58.39 -5.53
CA ILE A 24 10.59 57.48 -4.42
C ILE A 24 10.82 56.06 -4.95
N LEU A 25 9.89 55.52 -5.74
CA LEU A 25 9.99 54.12 -6.16
C LEU A 25 11.14 53.88 -7.14
N SER A 26 11.39 54.82 -8.05
CA SER A 26 12.46 54.69 -9.04
C SER A 26 13.86 54.72 -8.42
N LYS A 27 14.03 55.29 -7.21
CA LYS A 27 15.29 55.24 -6.44
C LYS A 27 15.75 53.81 -6.16
N PHE A 28 14.81 52.90 -5.91
CA PHE A 28 15.11 51.55 -5.40
C PHE A 28 14.90 50.41 -6.41
N SER A 29 14.17 50.62 -7.51
CA SER A 29 13.91 49.59 -8.52
C SER A 29 14.25 50.05 -9.94
N GLU A 30 15.16 49.33 -10.59
CA GLU A 30 15.52 49.57 -11.99
C GLU A 30 14.39 49.15 -12.94
N LYS A 31 13.79 47.97 -12.70
CA LYS A 31 12.69 47.46 -13.51
C LYS A 31 11.48 48.40 -13.48
N LEU A 32 11.11 48.90 -12.31
CA LEU A 32 10.00 49.84 -12.20
C LEU A 32 10.32 51.15 -12.92
N ARG A 33 11.56 51.64 -12.84
CA ARG A 33 12.03 52.80 -13.60
C ARG A 33 11.89 52.58 -15.12
N LYS A 34 12.23 51.39 -15.62
CA LYS A 34 12.05 51.00 -17.03
C LYS A 34 10.57 50.96 -17.43
N ILE A 35 9.71 50.36 -16.59
CA ILE A 35 8.26 50.28 -16.84
C ILE A 35 7.65 51.69 -16.91
N ILE A 36 7.97 52.56 -15.95
CA ILE A 36 7.44 53.93 -15.91
C ILE A 36 7.91 54.75 -17.13
N LYS A 37 9.19 54.64 -17.52
CA LYS A 37 9.71 55.30 -18.73
C LYS A 37 8.99 54.83 -20.00
N ARG A 38 8.73 53.52 -20.12
CA ARG A 38 8.05 52.94 -21.28
C ARG A 38 6.61 53.43 -21.41
N GLU A 39 5.87 53.47 -20.31
CA GLU A 39 4.49 53.94 -20.34
C GLU A 39 4.41 55.43 -20.71
N LYS A 40 5.27 56.28 -20.12
CA LYS A 40 5.34 57.71 -20.50
C LYS A 40 5.69 57.96 -21.98
N SER A 41 6.37 57.03 -22.64
CA SER A 41 6.67 57.13 -24.07
C SER A 41 5.50 56.74 -24.98
N LYS A 42 4.54 55.95 -24.48
CA LYS A 42 3.37 55.49 -25.25
C LYS A 42 2.18 56.43 -25.12
N THR A 43 2.01 57.05 -23.96
CA THR A 43 0.88 57.94 -23.67
C THR A 43 1.40 59.38 -23.53
N GLN A 44 1.01 60.27 -24.45
CA GLN A 44 1.22 61.73 -24.27
C GLN A 44 0.36 62.31 -23.11
N VAL A 45 -0.24 61.45 -22.28
CA VAL A 45 -1.15 61.80 -21.19
C VAL A 45 -0.48 61.47 -19.86
N THR A 46 -0.44 62.45 -18.96
CA THR A 46 0.28 62.43 -17.67
C THR A 46 -0.32 61.50 -16.60
N THR A 47 -1.40 60.78 -16.89
CA THR A 47 -2.20 60.00 -15.92
C THR A 47 -2.57 58.60 -16.43
N SER A 48 -1.70 57.93 -17.20
CA SER A 48 -1.92 56.53 -17.56
C SER A 48 -1.51 55.60 -16.42
N ALA A 49 -2.45 54.77 -15.97
CA ALA A 49 -2.19 53.82 -14.90
C ALA A 49 -1.40 52.60 -15.38
N ILE A 50 -0.41 52.17 -14.59
CA ILE A 50 0.47 51.04 -14.89
C ILE A 50 -0.14 49.76 -14.35
N GLU A 51 -0.26 48.73 -15.18
CA GLU A 51 -0.75 47.43 -14.76
C GLU A 51 0.43 46.46 -14.51
N ILE A 52 0.47 45.87 -13.31
CA ILE A 52 1.45 44.86 -12.92
C ILE A 52 0.70 43.58 -12.60
N ASN A 53 0.88 42.56 -13.45
CA ASN A 53 0.24 41.26 -13.32
C ASN A 53 1.23 40.20 -12.84
N GLY A 54 0.73 39.28 -12.00
CA GLY A 54 1.53 38.19 -11.43
C GLY A 54 2.52 38.62 -10.34
N PHE A 55 2.27 39.74 -9.64
CA PHE A 55 3.18 40.21 -8.59
C PHE A 55 3.23 39.21 -7.41
N PRO A 56 4.42 38.84 -6.88
CA PRO A 56 4.54 37.90 -5.76
C PRO A 56 3.77 38.42 -4.52
N GLY A 57 2.91 37.57 -3.95
CA GLY A 57 2.02 37.93 -2.84
C GLY A 57 0.95 38.98 -3.19
N GLY A 58 0.78 39.30 -4.48
CA GLY A 58 -0.24 40.24 -4.96
C GLY A 58 -0.14 41.63 -4.34
N PRO A 59 -1.29 42.28 -4.05
CA PRO A 59 -1.31 43.62 -3.45
C PRO A 59 -0.54 43.72 -2.13
N LEU A 60 -0.59 42.67 -1.29
CA LEU A 60 0.10 42.65 0.01
C LEU A 60 1.63 42.70 -0.16
N GLY A 61 2.17 41.91 -1.09
CA GLY A 61 3.59 41.96 -1.41
C GLY A 61 4.00 43.34 -1.93
N PHE A 62 3.16 43.95 -2.77
CA PHE A 62 3.44 45.27 -3.34
C PHE A 62 3.41 46.38 -2.27
N GLU A 63 2.46 46.32 -1.33
CA GLU A 63 2.39 47.24 -0.20
C GLU A 63 3.68 47.20 0.63
N LEU A 64 4.21 46.00 0.92
CA LEU A 64 5.46 45.86 1.68
C LEU A 64 6.65 46.54 0.98
N VAL A 65 6.78 46.39 -0.34
CA VAL A 65 7.82 47.08 -1.11
C VAL A 65 7.59 48.59 -1.13
N ALA A 66 6.35 49.04 -1.31
CA ALA A 66 6.03 50.46 -1.29
C ALA A 66 6.41 51.08 0.07
N ARG A 67 6.06 50.43 1.18
CA ARG A 67 6.44 50.88 2.54
C ARG A 67 7.96 50.93 2.71
N PHE A 68 8.70 49.95 2.21
CA PHE A 68 10.16 49.98 2.19
C PHE A 68 10.69 51.23 1.46
N CYS A 69 10.18 51.51 0.26
CA CYS A 69 10.65 52.65 -0.54
C CYS A 69 10.35 54.00 0.16
N TYR A 70 9.18 54.13 0.77
CA TYR A 70 8.75 55.35 1.47
C TYR A 70 9.43 55.56 2.82
N ASN A 71 9.94 54.50 3.44
CA ASN A 71 10.72 54.55 4.67
C ASN A 71 12.24 54.65 4.42
N ASP A 72 12.63 55.18 3.26
CA ASP A 72 14.03 55.35 2.83
C ASP A 72 14.87 54.06 2.94
N GLY A 73 14.27 52.93 2.60
CA GLY A 73 14.94 51.63 2.63
C GLY A 73 14.93 50.92 3.98
N ALA A 74 14.17 51.39 4.97
CA ALA A 74 14.00 50.68 6.24
C ALA A 74 12.78 49.74 6.22
N VAL A 75 12.99 48.46 6.55
CA VAL A 75 11.91 47.48 6.74
C VAL A 75 12.25 46.50 7.87
N SER A 76 11.23 46.08 8.63
CA SER A 76 11.39 45.02 9.62
C SER A 76 11.29 43.64 8.93
N ILE A 77 12.42 42.94 8.85
CA ILE A 77 12.51 41.60 8.26
C ILE A 77 12.32 40.54 9.35
N THR A 78 11.43 39.59 9.10
CA THR A 78 11.08 38.48 9.99
C THR A 78 10.99 37.19 9.17
N VAL A 79 11.01 36.03 9.83
CA VAL A 79 10.84 34.72 9.17
C VAL A 79 9.52 34.65 8.37
N GLY A 80 8.46 35.32 8.87
CA GLY A 80 7.14 35.31 8.25
C GLY A 80 7.05 36.12 6.95
N ASN A 81 7.83 37.19 6.80
CA ASN A 81 7.74 38.08 5.63
C ASN A 81 8.96 38.04 4.70
N VAL A 82 10.10 37.49 5.15
CA VAL A 82 11.34 37.53 4.38
C VAL A 82 11.23 36.84 3.02
N SER A 83 10.52 35.72 2.92
CA SER A 83 10.34 35.01 1.65
C SER A 83 9.59 35.84 0.62
N LEU A 84 8.54 36.54 1.06
CA LEU A 84 7.77 37.45 0.22
C LEU A 84 8.60 38.67 -0.18
N LEU A 85 9.25 39.33 0.79
CA LEU A 85 10.10 40.49 0.55
C LEU A 85 11.23 40.18 -0.44
N HIS A 86 11.87 39.01 -0.29
CA HIS A 86 12.93 38.56 -1.18
C HIS A 86 12.42 38.34 -2.60
N CYS A 87 11.30 37.64 -2.76
CA CYS A 87 10.68 37.43 -4.06
C CYS A 87 10.26 38.75 -4.72
N CYS A 88 9.71 39.69 -3.94
CA CYS A 88 9.38 41.03 -4.43
C CYS A 88 10.61 41.81 -4.89
N ALA A 89 11.71 41.75 -4.12
CA ALA A 89 12.96 42.42 -4.45
C ALA A 89 13.58 41.88 -5.73
N VAL A 90 13.57 40.55 -5.91
CA VAL A 90 13.99 39.88 -7.15
C VAL A 90 13.08 40.28 -8.31
N PHE A 91 11.76 40.24 -8.13
CA PHE A 91 10.80 40.60 -9.18
C PHE A 91 11.02 42.01 -9.70
N PHE A 92 11.36 42.97 -8.82
CA PHE A 92 11.61 44.36 -9.16
C PHE A 92 13.06 44.72 -9.49
N GLU A 93 13.96 43.73 -9.54
CA GLU A 93 15.39 43.94 -9.81
C GLU A 93 15.96 45.04 -8.88
N MET A 94 15.69 44.91 -7.58
CA MET A 94 16.15 45.86 -6.56
C MET A 94 17.61 45.56 -6.20
N THR A 95 18.53 45.84 -7.13
CA THR A 95 19.98 45.60 -6.99
C THR A 95 20.69 46.77 -6.30
N GLU A 96 21.94 46.53 -5.87
CA GLU A 96 22.82 47.59 -5.37
C GLU A 96 23.44 48.36 -6.54
N ASP A 97 22.69 49.28 -7.12
CA ASP A 97 23.30 50.38 -7.87
C ASP A 97 23.81 51.42 -6.87
N ALA A 98 24.93 52.08 -7.16
CA ALA A 98 25.67 53.00 -6.28
C ALA A 98 24.87 54.16 -5.62
N ALA A 99 23.58 54.32 -5.94
CA ALA A 99 22.67 55.33 -5.41
C ALA A 99 21.89 54.91 -4.13
N ALA A 100 21.84 53.61 -3.78
CA ALA A 100 21.13 53.13 -2.59
C ALA A 100 21.93 52.01 -1.91
N ALA A 101 22.84 52.37 -1.02
CA ALA A 101 23.45 51.40 -0.12
C ALA A 101 22.35 50.69 0.69
N ASN A 102 22.41 49.36 0.79
CA ASN A 102 21.47 48.54 1.56
C ASN A 102 20.05 48.43 0.95
N ASN A 103 19.94 48.06 -0.33
CA ASN A 103 18.65 47.82 -0.98
C ASN A 103 17.94 46.56 -0.44
N LEU A 104 16.63 46.40 -0.71
CA LEU A 104 15.79 45.35 -0.12
C LEU A 104 16.33 43.94 -0.40
N PHE A 105 16.85 43.72 -1.61
CA PHE A 105 17.45 42.43 -1.97
C PHE A 105 18.61 42.07 -1.04
N HIS A 106 19.56 42.98 -0.83
CA HIS A 106 20.70 42.76 0.07
C HIS A 106 20.26 42.49 1.51
N GLN A 107 19.33 43.30 2.05
CA GLN A 107 18.81 43.09 3.40
C GLN A 107 18.17 41.71 3.58
N THR A 108 17.37 41.27 2.61
CA THR A 108 16.76 39.93 2.66
C THR A 108 17.80 38.82 2.48
N GLU A 109 18.80 39.01 1.62
CA GLU A 109 19.88 38.03 1.43
C GLU A 109 20.71 37.82 2.69
N VAL A 110 21.10 38.91 3.37
CA VAL A 110 21.82 38.85 4.66
C VAL A 110 20.97 38.12 5.70
N PHE A 111 19.67 38.39 5.77
CA PHE A 111 18.78 37.67 6.69
C PHE A 111 18.69 36.16 6.35
N LEU A 112 18.58 35.83 5.06
CA LEU A 112 18.48 34.44 4.56
C LEU A 112 19.80 33.67 4.65
N GLN A 113 20.96 34.32 4.78
CA GLN A 113 22.21 33.65 5.13
C GLN A 113 22.13 32.99 6.53
N GLY A 114 21.31 33.55 7.43
CA GLY A 114 21.05 33.01 8.76
C GLY A 114 20.14 31.77 8.80
N ILE A 115 19.66 31.26 7.66
CA ILE A 115 18.68 30.16 7.57
C ILE A 115 19.10 28.88 8.28
N PHE A 116 20.41 28.62 8.40
CA PHE A 116 20.94 27.43 9.08
C PHE A 116 20.64 27.44 10.60
N TYR A 117 20.53 28.63 11.19
CA TYR A 117 20.25 28.83 12.61
C TYR A 117 18.76 28.82 12.93
N TRP A 118 17.89 28.81 11.92
CA TRP A 118 16.45 28.78 12.14
C TRP A 118 16.02 27.45 12.76
N SER A 119 14.97 27.53 13.56
CA SER A 119 14.27 26.36 14.08
C SER A 119 13.50 25.63 12.97
N TRP A 120 13.18 24.36 13.21
CA TRP A 120 12.33 23.56 12.33
C TRP A 120 11.01 24.25 11.98
N ARG A 121 10.35 24.86 12.98
CA ARG A 121 9.06 25.54 12.80
C ARG A 121 9.17 26.79 11.93
N GLU A 122 10.27 27.54 12.07
CA GLU A 122 10.54 28.74 11.26
C GLU A 122 10.74 28.39 9.79
N ILE A 123 11.51 27.33 9.50
CA ILE A 123 11.72 26.85 8.12
C ILE A 123 10.38 26.41 7.50
N LEU A 124 9.58 25.63 8.24
CA LEU A 124 8.26 25.19 7.77
C LEU A 124 7.28 26.35 7.54
N ALA A 125 7.24 27.32 8.45
CA ALA A 125 6.40 28.50 8.29
C ALA A 125 6.81 29.31 7.05
N CYS A 126 8.11 29.48 6.81
CA CYS A 126 8.63 30.19 5.66
C CYS A 126 8.31 29.46 4.33
N LEU A 127 8.47 28.13 4.29
CA LEU A 127 8.08 27.29 3.15
C LEU A 127 6.58 27.38 2.86
N LYS A 128 5.75 27.33 3.90
CA LYS A 128 4.30 27.48 3.76
C LYS A 128 3.91 28.84 3.19
N ASN A 129 4.57 29.91 3.61
CA ASN A 129 4.32 31.25 3.06
C ASN A 129 4.65 31.34 1.56
N CYS A 130 5.66 30.61 1.10
CA CYS A 130 6.04 30.56 -0.32
C CYS A 130 4.93 29.98 -1.23
N GLU A 131 3.99 29.20 -0.70
CA GLU A 131 2.94 28.55 -1.50
C GLU A 131 2.08 29.55 -2.29
N SER A 132 1.88 30.75 -1.73
CA SER A 132 1.09 31.82 -2.36
C SER A 132 1.79 32.48 -3.56
N PHE A 133 3.11 32.33 -3.70
CA PHE A 133 3.93 32.87 -4.78
C PHE A 133 4.99 31.87 -5.25
N PHE A 134 4.63 30.58 -5.25
CA PHE A 134 5.56 29.47 -5.40
C PHE A 134 6.42 29.56 -6.66
N THR A 135 5.85 29.94 -7.80
CA THR A 135 6.57 30.10 -9.08
C THR A 135 7.70 31.11 -9.01
N CYS A 136 7.49 32.24 -8.30
CA CYS A 136 8.52 33.25 -8.09
C CYS A 136 9.60 32.74 -7.12
N ALA A 137 9.17 32.10 -6.03
CA ALA A 137 10.08 31.56 -5.01
C ALA A 137 10.97 30.43 -5.53
N GLU A 138 10.44 29.60 -6.43
CA GLU A 138 11.19 28.55 -7.13
C GLU A 138 12.18 29.16 -8.12
N SER A 139 11.75 30.13 -8.94
CA SER A 139 12.61 30.77 -9.95
C SER A 139 13.79 31.53 -9.34
N CYS A 140 13.68 32.03 -8.11
CA CYS A 140 14.78 32.69 -7.41
C CYS A 140 15.65 31.73 -6.56
N GLY A 141 15.38 30.42 -6.57
CA GLY A 141 16.14 29.42 -5.80
C GLY A 141 15.89 29.46 -4.28
N LEU A 142 14.92 30.26 -3.81
CA LEU A 142 14.60 30.37 -2.38
C LEU A 142 14.02 29.06 -1.83
N VAL A 143 13.15 28.40 -2.60
CA VAL A 143 12.57 27.11 -2.20
C VAL A 143 13.66 26.06 -2.01
N ASP A 144 14.64 26.00 -2.90
CA ASP A 144 15.74 25.02 -2.80
C ASP A 144 16.61 25.27 -1.56
N ARG A 145 16.92 26.53 -1.25
CA ARG A 145 17.65 26.90 -0.02
C ARG A 145 16.89 26.47 1.24
N LEU A 146 15.58 26.71 1.28
CA LEU A 146 14.72 26.29 2.38
C LEU A 146 14.63 24.76 2.48
N MET A 147 14.51 24.05 1.35
CA MET A 147 14.51 22.58 1.31
C MET A 147 15.84 22.01 1.80
N CYS A 148 16.98 22.54 1.35
CA CYS A 148 18.30 22.12 1.83
C CYS A 148 18.43 22.30 3.35
N SER A 149 17.98 23.43 3.89
CA SER A 149 17.97 23.66 5.35
C SER A 149 17.05 22.66 6.07
N LEU A 150 15.85 22.42 5.54
CA LEU A 150 14.90 21.44 6.09
C LEU A 150 15.51 20.03 6.12
N LEU A 151 16.11 19.58 5.02
CA LEU A 151 16.76 18.28 4.91
C LEU A 151 17.97 18.16 5.84
N ALA A 152 18.77 19.23 5.97
CA ALA A 152 19.88 19.27 6.92
C ALA A 152 19.39 19.10 8.38
N LYS A 153 18.25 19.70 8.74
CA LYS A 153 17.64 19.48 10.07
C LYS A 153 17.14 18.05 10.23
N ILE A 154 16.49 17.46 9.22
CA ILE A 154 16.07 16.05 9.27
C ILE A 154 17.27 15.15 9.53
N ALA A 155 18.37 15.35 8.80
CA ALA A 155 19.61 14.58 8.96
C ALA A 155 20.20 14.71 10.37
N GLN A 156 20.28 15.94 10.91
CA GLN A 156 20.78 16.22 12.26
C GLN A 156 19.98 15.50 13.35
N TYR A 157 18.64 15.45 13.22
CA TYR A 157 17.78 14.80 14.22
C TYR A 157 17.61 13.29 14.00
N SER A 158 17.86 12.77 12.80
CA SER A 158 17.80 11.32 12.55
C SER A 158 18.93 10.54 13.22
N ASP A 159 20.13 11.14 13.32
CA ASP A 159 21.28 10.50 13.99
C ASP A 159 21.07 10.34 15.50
N PHE A 160 20.33 11.27 16.13
CA PHE A 160 20.04 11.21 17.57
C PHE A 160 19.03 10.11 17.93
N ASN A 161 18.15 9.74 17.00
CA ASN A 161 17.08 8.76 17.24
C ASN A 161 17.52 7.30 17.06
N PHE A 162 18.69 7.04 16.44
CA PHE A 162 19.26 5.70 16.39
C PHE A 162 19.86 5.26 17.74
N LEU A 163 20.24 6.20 18.61
CA LEU A 163 20.79 5.89 19.93
C LEU A 163 19.73 5.59 21.00
N SER A 164 18.45 5.89 20.73
CA SER A 164 17.33 5.65 21.66
C SER A 164 16.46 4.44 21.29
N VAL A 165 16.72 3.79 20.15
CA VAL A 165 16.05 2.55 19.74
C VAL A 165 17.03 1.39 19.87
N SER A 166 17.38 1.06 21.11
CA SER A 166 17.99 -0.23 21.44
C SER A 166 17.10 -0.98 22.42
N SER A 167 16.66 -2.15 21.97
CA SER A 167 16.11 -3.28 22.74
C SER A 167 14.81 -3.08 23.54
N SER A 168 13.69 -3.54 22.97
CA SER A 168 12.90 -4.57 23.66
C SER A 168 12.24 -5.51 22.65
N SER A 169 12.79 -6.72 22.62
CA SER A 169 12.23 -7.92 22.02
C SER A 169 10.93 -8.34 22.70
N SER A 170 10.08 -8.99 21.90
CA SER A 170 8.81 -9.62 22.21
C SER A 170 8.75 -10.43 23.50
N SER A 171 7.71 -10.19 24.32
CA SER A 171 7.01 -11.24 25.07
C SER A 171 5.57 -10.80 25.39
N SER A 172 4.64 -11.73 25.22
CA SER A 172 3.18 -11.57 25.34
C SER A 172 2.68 -11.74 26.79
N SER A 173 1.84 -10.80 27.26
CA SER A 173 0.75 -10.91 28.27
C SER A 173 1.08 -11.26 29.75
N PRO A 174 0.14 -11.07 30.72
CA PRO A 174 -0.68 -9.88 31.07
C PRO A 174 -0.65 -9.52 32.60
N GLU A 175 -1.30 -8.38 32.94
CA GLU A 175 -1.91 -7.97 34.24
C GLU A 175 -1.10 -7.38 35.43
N MET A 176 -1.72 -6.30 35.97
CA MET A 176 -1.69 -5.70 37.33
C MET A 176 -0.52 -4.80 37.75
N ALA A 177 -0.79 -3.47 37.82
CA ALA A 177 -0.75 -2.63 39.05
C ALA A 177 -0.37 -1.14 38.81
N HIS A 178 -1.31 -0.28 39.23
CA HIS A 178 -1.18 1.05 39.87
C HIS A 178 -0.47 2.26 39.23
N ASP A 179 -1.31 3.28 39.01
CA ASP A 179 -1.15 4.72 39.30
C ASP A 179 0.27 5.32 39.44
N ILE A 180 0.63 6.23 38.52
CA ILE A 180 0.89 7.64 38.85
C ILE A 180 0.34 8.52 37.71
N ARG A 181 -0.58 9.40 38.08
CA ARG A 181 -1.24 10.41 37.24
C ARG A 181 -0.27 11.56 36.96
N SER A 182 0.01 11.84 35.69
CA SER A 182 0.55 13.12 35.24
C SER A 182 -0.14 13.52 33.94
N GLN A 183 -1.08 14.47 34.06
CA GLN A 183 -1.72 15.19 32.95
C GLN A 183 -0.65 16.01 32.21
N GLY A 184 -0.59 16.11 30.89
CA GLY A 184 -1.43 15.54 29.85
C GLY A 184 -0.83 15.81 28.46
N VAL A 185 -1.08 14.88 27.54
CA VAL A 185 -1.84 15.01 26.28
C VAL A 185 -1.84 13.58 25.71
N CYS A 186 -2.92 12.84 25.96
CA CYS A 186 -3.15 11.56 25.30
C CYS A 186 -3.97 11.81 24.04
N CYS A 187 -3.52 11.30 22.89
CA CYS A 187 -4.43 10.72 21.91
C CYS A 187 -3.76 9.64 21.01
N ASN A 188 -4.34 8.44 21.14
CA ASN A 188 -4.44 7.32 20.20
C ASN A 188 -3.22 6.41 19.96
N SER A 189 -3.30 5.30 20.70
CA SER A 189 -2.50 4.09 20.71
C SER A 189 -2.66 3.22 19.45
N SER A 190 -1.57 2.50 19.13
CA SER A 190 -1.39 1.38 18.17
C SER A 190 -0.79 1.67 16.77
N LEU A 191 -0.75 2.90 16.24
CA LEU A 191 -0.15 3.18 14.92
C LEU A 191 1.15 4.02 14.92
N ASN A 192 1.60 4.50 16.08
CA ASN A 192 2.69 5.48 16.19
C ASN A 192 4.02 4.92 16.71
N ARG A 193 4.11 3.63 17.02
CA ARG A 193 5.39 2.99 17.37
C ARG A 193 6.19 2.79 16.08
N GLY A 194 7.04 3.76 15.72
CA GLY A 194 7.95 3.69 14.56
C GLY A 194 7.72 4.71 13.43
N ARG A 195 6.94 5.78 13.66
CA ARG A 195 6.85 6.88 12.67
C ARG A 195 7.93 7.93 12.95
N PRO A 196 8.67 8.40 11.93
CA PRO A 196 9.56 9.55 12.08
C PRO A 196 8.79 10.77 12.58
N TRP A 197 9.41 11.53 13.48
CA TRP A 197 8.81 12.69 14.17
C TRP A 197 8.29 13.76 13.21
N TRP A 198 8.92 13.91 12.04
CA TRP A 198 8.58 14.92 11.03
C TRP A 198 7.35 14.56 10.16
N PHE A 199 6.82 13.33 10.24
CA PHE A 199 5.73 12.89 9.38
C PHE A 199 4.49 13.78 9.49
N GLN A 200 4.10 14.14 10.71
CA GLN A 200 2.90 14.96 10.93
C GLN A 200 3.15 16.41 10.51
N ASP A 201 4.32 16.94 10.84
CA ASP A 201 4.68 18.34 10.59
C ASP A 201 4.71 18.65 9.09
N LEU A 202 5.23 17.76 8.25
CA LEU A 202 5.27 17.98 6.81
C LEU A 202 3.90 17.88 6.11
N THR A 203 2.87 17.32 6.77
CA THR A 203 1.52 17.27 6.16
C THR A 203 0.87 18.63 6.00
N ILE A 204 1.40 19.67 6.65
CA ILE A 204 0.90 21.04 6.49
C ILE A 204 1.23 21.63 5.12
N LEU A 205 2.23 21.08 4.43
CA LEU A 205 2.73 21.61 3.15
C LEU A 205 1.82 21.15 2.00
N GLY A 206 1.62 22.04 1.04
CA GLY A 206 0.87 21.79 -0.18
C GLY A 206 1.60 20.84 -1.14
N PRO A 207 0.87 20.31 -2.15
CA PRO A 207 1.38 19.24 -3.02
C PRO A 207 2.62 19.65 -3.81
N LYS A 208 2.68 20.88 -4.34
CA LYS A 208 3.86 21.39 -5.09
C LYS A 208 5.12 21.46 -4.24
N THR A 209 4.99 21.97 -3.02
CA THR A 209 6.07 22.02 -2.03
C THR A 209 6.53 20.61 -1.67
N MET A 210 5.58 19.68 -1.53
CA MET A 210 5.86 18.27 -1.25
C MET A 210 6.58 17.57 -2.43
N GLU A 211 6.22 17.87 -3.67
CA GLU A 211 6.95 17.39 -4.86
C GLU A 211 8.40 17.88 -4.83
N GLN A 212 8.63 19.16 -4.53
CA GLN A 212 9.98 19.71 -4.48
C GLN A 212 10.82 19.11 -3.36
N PHE A 213 10.23 18.84 -2.20
CA PHE A 213 10.89 18.10 -1.13
C PHE A 213 11.34 16.70 -1.59
N LEU A 214 10.49 15.97 -2.32
CA LEU A 214 10.86 14.65 -2.86
C LEU A 214 11.95 14.73 -3.93
N ARG A 215 11.94 15.77 -4.78
CA ARG A 215 12.98 16.02 -5.78
C ARG A 215 14.31 16.33 -5.11
N ALA A 216 14.31 17.16 -4.07
CA ALA A 216 15.51 17.45 -3.27
C ALA A 216 16.09 16.19 -2.58
N LEU A 217 15.24 15.20 -2.28
CA LEU A 217 15.64 13.88 -1.77
C LEU A 217 16.07 12.88 -2.86
N GLY A 218 15.92 13.19 -4.15
CA GLY A 218 16.14 12.23 -5.24
C GLY A 218 15.22 11.02 -5.18
N CYS A 219 13.99 11.21 -4.68
CA CYS A 219 13.01 10.14 -4.45
C CYS A 219 11.67 10.46 -5.13
N PHE A 220 11.69 11.27 -6.19
CA PHE A 220 10.48 11.66 -6.93
C PHE A 220 10.23 10.71 -8.11
N GLY A 221 8.96 10.40 -8.38
CA GLY A 221 8.58 9.53 -9.48
C GLY A 221 9.15 8.11 -9.35
N THR A 222 9.94 7.69 -10.35
CA THR A 222 10.51 6.34 -10.44
C THR A 222 11.73 6.13 -9.54
N GLU A 223 12.30 7.20 -8.99
CA GLU A 223 13.49 7.14 -8.12
C GLU A 223 13.13 6.74 -6.69
N ASN A 224 11.83 6.74 -6.34
CA ASN A 224 11.38 6.37 -5.00
C ASN A 224 11.60 4.88 -4.70
N ASN A 225 12.71 4.56 -4.03
CA ASN A 225 13.06 3.22 -3.56
C ASN A 225 13.06 3.09 -2.03
N ASN A 226 12.72 4.16 -1.31
CA ASN A 226 12.81 4.22 0.13
C ASN A 226 11.47 3.88 0.81
N LEU A 227 11.46 2.86 1.67
CA LEU A 227 10.26 2.43 2.39
C LEU A 227 9.72 3.49 3.35
N ILE A 228 10.59 4.23 4.02
CA ILE A 228 10.17 5.28 4.97
C ILE A 228 9.45 6.39 4.19
N LEU A 229 10.03 6.86 3.09
CA LEU A 229 9.41 7.89 2.25
C LEU A 229 8.13 7.41 1.59
N THR A 230 8.09 6.17 1.13
CA THR A 230 6.86 5.58 0.57
C THR A 230 5.75 5.53 1.62
N ARG A 231 6.05 5.11 2.86
CA ARG A 231 5.08 5.12 3.97
C ARG A 231 4.66 6.53 4.36
N PHE A 232 5.60 7.48 4.33
CA PHE A 232 5.29 8.90 4.52
C PHE A 232 4.31 9.39 3.46
N LEU A 233 4.55 9.12 2.17
CA LEU A 233 3.66 9.57 1.10
C LEU A 233 2.26 8.95 1.21
N LEU A 234 2.16 7.67 1.54
CA LEU A 234 0.87 7.05 1.84
C LEU A 234 0.16 7.73 3.01
N HIS A 235 0.90 8.14 4.04
CA HIS A 235 0.34 8.88 5.16
C HIS A 235 -0.10 10.29 4.76
N TYR A 236 0.73 11.02 4.03
CA TYR A 236 0.43 12.36 3.50
C TYR A 236 -0.84 12.35 2.65
N LEU A 237 -0.92 11.43 1.68
CA LEU A 237 -2.09 11.23 0.82
C LEU A 237 -3.33 10.85 1.62
N LYS A 238 -3.18 9.97 2.63
CA LYS A 238 -4.29 9.62 3.52
C LYS A 238 -4.80 10.83 4.32
N THR A 239 -3.89 11.65 4.85
CA THR A 239 -4.24 12.87 5.58
C THR A 239 -4.93 13.87 4.66
N ALA A 240 -4.45 14.04 3.42
CA ALA A 240 -5.08 14.90 2.43
C ALA A 240 -6.55 14.48 2.13
N ILE A 241 -6.84 13.17 2.05
CA ILE A 241 -8.23 12.66 1.91
C ILE A 241 -9.10 13.07 3.10
N LEU A 242 -8.58 12.93 4.33
CA LEU A 242 -9.35 13.18 5.56
C LEU A 242 -9.59 14.67 5.81
N SER A 243 -8.59 15.51 5.52
CA SER A 243 -8.64 16.94 5.82
C SER A 243 -9.47 17.74 4.82
N ASN A 244 -9.55 17.30 3.57
CA ASN A 244 -10.12 18.09 2.47
C ASN A 244 -11.35 17.42 1.85
N CYS A 245 -12.44 17.31 2.61
CA CYS A 245 -13.76 16.91 2.10
C CYS A 245 -14.21 17.81 0.93
N GLY A 246 -13.97 17.39 -0.31
CA GLY A 246 -14.59 17.94 -1.53
C GLY A 246 -13.91 19.15 -2.18
N LYS A 247 -12.81 19.69 -1.64
CA LYS A 247 -12.07 20.85 -2.22
C LYS A 247 -10.77 20.48 -2.94
N ILE A 248 -10.42 19.20 -3.01
CA ILE A 248 -9.15 18.76 -3.60
C ILE A 248 -9.25 18.84 -5.13
N VAL A 249 -8.36 19.62 -5.74
CA VAL A 249 -8.03 19.44 -7.16
C VAL A 249 -7.21 18.16 -7.23
N LEU A 250 -7.87 17.02 -7.49
CA LEU A 250 -7.23 15.69 -7.50
C LEU A 250 -6.02 15.61 -8.42
N ALA A 251 -6.00 16.44 -9.48
CA ALA A 251 -4.89 16.54 -10.42
C ALA A 251 -3.57 16.93 -9.73
N ASP A 252 -3.60 17.80 -8.71
CA ASP A 252 -2.39 18.31 -8.04
C ASP A 252 -1.66 17.23 -7.23
N TYR A 253 -2.35 16.16 -6.84
CA TYR A 253 -1.78 15.06 -6.06
C TYR A 253 -1.43 13.84 -6.91
N SER A 254 -1.76 13.86 -8.20
CA SER A 254 -1.60 12.71 -9.09
C SER A 254 -0.14 12.27 -9.21
N ASN A 255 0.82 13.20 -9.27
CA ASN A 255 2.25 12.91 -9.32
C ASN A 255 2.76 12.29 -8.00
N LEU A 256 2.31 12.81 -6.86
CA LEU A 256 2.64 12.27 -5.54
C LEU A 256 2.06 10.86 -5.36
N ALA A 257 0.82 10.64 -5.81
CA ALA A 257 0.18 9.33 -5.82
C ALA A 257 0.92 8.34 -6.73
N ASN A 258 1.38 8.78 -7.91
CA ASN A 258 2.21 7.97 -8.80
C ASN A 258 3.56 7.63 -8.17
N THR A 259 4.21 8.58 -7.49
CA THR A 259 5.48 8.36 -6.78
C THR A 259 5.31 7.36 -5.62
N ALA A 260 4.23 7.49 -4.86
CA ALA A 260 3.88 6.53 -3.81
C ALA A 260 3.60 5.13 -4.40
N ALA A 261 2.86 5.05 -5.51
CA ALA A 261 2.58 3.80 -6.19
C ALA A 261 3.86 3.12 -6.67
N HIS A 262 4.79 3.86 -7.29
CA HIS A 262 6.08 3.33 -7.71
C HIS A 262 6.87 2.76 -6.55
N GLY A 263 6.96 3.48 -5.42
CA GLY A 263 7.63 2.98 -4.22
C GLY A 263 7.00 1.69 -3.69
N VAL A 264 5.67 1.63 -3.60
CA VAL A 264 4.96 0.42 -3.17
C VAL A 264 5.23 -0.76 -4.11
N ILE A 265 5.23 -0.54 -5.42
CA ILE A 265 5.49 -1.58 -6.43
C ILE A 265 6.93 -2.10 -6.32
N LEU A 266 7.91 -1.19 -6.21
CA LEU A 266 9.33 -1.53 -6.18
C LEU A 266 9.73 -2.27 -4.90
N ILE A 267 9.26 -1.79 -3.75
CA ILE A 267 9.50 -2.43 -2.46
C ILE A 267 8.72 -3.75 -2.37
N GLY A 268 7.52 -3.78 -2.93
CA GLY A 268 6.75 -5.00 -3.09
C GLY A 268 6.44 -5.71 -1.78
N LYS A 269 6.60 -7.05 -1.79
CA LYS A 269 6.21 -7.96 -0.70
C LYS A 269 7.15 -7.89 0.52
N THR A 270 8.34 -7.30 0.38
CA THR A 270 9.33 -7.27 1.48
C THR A 270 9.05 -6.15 2.47
N GLY A 271 8.48 -5.03 2.02
CA GLY A 271 8.18 -3.89 2.89
C GLY A 271 6.70 -3.69 3.25
N PHE A 272 5.78 -4.38 2.58
CA PHE A 272 4.34 -4.23 2.80
C PHE A 272 3.66 -5.58 3.09
N SER A 273 2.77 -5.58 4.10
CA SER A 273 1.83 -6.68 4.32
C SER A 273 0.72 -6.66 3.27
N CYS A 274 0.00 -7.78 3.09
CA CYS A 274 -1.13 -7.86 2.15
C CYS A 274 -2.18 -6.77 2.42
N ARG A 275 -2.66 -6.67 3.67
CA ARG A 275 -3.53 -5.57 4.14
C ARG A 275 -2.93 -4.18 3.88
N GLY A 276 -1.62 -4.03 4.05
CA GLY A 276 -0.90 -2.79 3.74
C GLY A 276 -0.99 -2.40 2.26
N LEU A 277 -0.88 -3.37 1.35
CA LEU A 277 -1.02 -3.15 -0.10
C LEU A 277 -2.46 -2.78 -0.49
N PHE A 278 -3.47 -3.45 0.06
CA PHE A 278 -4.87 -3.08 -0.15
C PHE A 278 -5.16 -1.65 0.36
N SER A 279 -4.65 -1.32 1.54
CA SER A 279 -4.73 0.05 2.09
C SER A 279 -4.03 1.07 1.18
N ALA A 280 -2.84 0.76 0.69
CA ALA A 280 -2.10 1.62 -0.24
C ALA A 280 -2.86 1.84 -1.55
N LEU A 281 -3.38 0.78 -2.17
CA LEU A 281 -4.20 0.88 -3.38
C LEU A 281 -5.44 1.74 -3.14
N ARG A 282 -6.12 1.57 -2.01
CA ARG A 282 -7.32 2.34 -1.66
C ARG A 282 -7.02 3.83 -1.52
N ILE A 283 -5.89 4.19 -0.89
CA ILE A 283 -5.45 5.58 -0.74
C ILE A 283 -5.07 6.17 -2.09
N ILE A 284 -4.17 5.50 -2.83
CA ILE A 284 -3.63 6.00 -4.10
C ILE A 284 -4.75 6.15 -5.13
N SER A 285 -5.68 5.21 -5.21
CA SER A 285 -6.77 5.22 -6.19
C SER A 285 -7.69 6.44 -6.09
N ARG A 286 -7.77 7.10 -4.92
CA ARG A 286 -8.55 8.34 -4.76
C ARG A 286 -7.97 9.51 -5.54
N PHE A 287 -6.68 9.47 -5.86
CA PHE A 287 -5.97 10.53 -6.57
C PHE A 287 -5.74 10.21 -8.06
N GLY A 288 -6.35 9.14 -8.58
CA GLY A 288 -6.26 8.79 -10.00
C GLY A 288 -4.84 8.47 -10.47
N PRO A 289 -4.19 7.39 -9.99
CA PRO A 289 -2.87 7.01 -10.44
C PRO A 289 -2.87 6.60 -11.91
N SER A 290 -1.68 6.56 -12.53
CA SER A 290 -1.52 6.07 -13.89
C SER A 290 -2.06 4.63 -14.03
N ARG A 291 -2.65 4.32 -15.19
CA ARG A 291 -3.18 2.96 -15.46
C ARG A 291 -2.11 1.88 -15.29
N LYS A 292 -0.85 2.17 -15.65
CA LYS A 292 0.30 1.29 -15.46
C LYS A 292 0.57 1.00 -13.99
N ASN A 293 0.57 2.03 -13.15
CA ASN A 293 0.81 1.89 -11.71
C ASN A 293 -0.34 1.15 -11.03
N ARG A 294 -1.59 1.46 -11.40
CA ARG A 294 -2.76 0.70 -10.94
C ARG A 294 -2.63 -0.79 -11.29
N ALA A 295 -2.40 -1.12 -12.56
CA ALA A 295 -2.27 -2.52 -12.99
C ALA A 295 -1.09 -3.24 -12.32
N SER A 296 0.00 -2.54 -12.03
CA SER A 296 1.16 -3.08 -11.33
C SER A 296 0.87 -3.34 -9.85
N LEU A 297 0.14 -2.44 -9.18
CA LEU A 297 -0.34 -2.64 -7.82
C LEU A 297 -1.35 -3.80 -7.74
N GLU A 298 -2.29 -3.89 -8.68
CA GLU A 298 -3.24 -5.00 -8.76
C GLU A 298 -2.50 -6.34 -8.97
N ARG A 299 -1.44 -6.38 -9.80
CA ARG A 299 -0.57 -7.56 -9.96
C ARG A 299 0.13 -7.95 -8.65
N LEU A 300 0.70 -6.97 -7.97
CA LEU A 300 1.38 -7.20 -6.70
C LEU A 300 0.42 -7.77 -5.64
N ILE A 301 -0.78 -7.18 -5.52
CA ILE A 301 -1.83 -7.63 -4.59
C ILE A 301 -2.34 -9.02 -4.98
N GLY A 302 -2.65 -9.23 -6.26
CA GLY A 302 -3.12 -10.52 -6.79
C GLY A 302 -2.14 -11.65 -6.45
N SER A 303 -0.83 -11.38 -6.51
CA SER A 303 0.21 -12.37 -6.15
C SER A 303 0.37 -12.64 -4.64
N MET A 304 -0.43 -12.00 -3.78
CA MET A 304 -0.46 -12.17 -2.32
C MET A 304 -1.86 -12.51 -1.80
N LEU A 305 -2.77 -12.92 -2.70
CA LEU A 305 -4.16 -13.17 -2.34
C LEU A 305 -4.31 -14.30 -1.31
N ASP A 306 -3.33 -15.23 -1.26
CA ASP A 306 -3.22 -16.28 -0.24
C ASP A 306 -3.01 -15.75 1.20
N ARG A 307 -2.71 -14.46 1.34
CA ARG A 307 -2.52 -13.78 2.64
C ARG A 307 -3.57 -12.70 2.91
N ALA A 308 -4.55 -12.55 2.03
CA ALA A 308 -5.62 -11.58 2.20
C ALA A 308 -6.66 -12.08 3.19
N THR A 309 -7.35 -11.16 3.85
CA THR A 309 -8.57 -11.48 4.62
C THR A 309 -9.82 -11.05 3.86
N LEU A 310 -10.99 -11.48 4.34
CA LEU A 310 -12.27 -11.07 3.77
C LEU A 310 -12.40 -9.53 3.75
N ASP A 311 -12.08 -8.87 4.86
CA ASP A 311 -12.11 -7.40 4.97
C ASP A 311 -11.26 -6.68 3.91
N ASP A 312 -10.17 -7.30 3.45
CA ASP A 312 -9.30 -6.73 2.41
C ASP A 312 -10.01 -6.72 1.05
N LEU A 313 -10.82 -7.74 0.75
CA LEU A 313 -11.60 -7.90 -0.48
C LEU A 313 -12.86 -7.02 -0.51
N LEU A 314 -13.39 -6.63 0.65
CA LEU A 314 -14.57 -5.76 0.80
C LEU A 314 -14.23 -4.30 0.46
N VAL A 315 -13.87 -4.05 -0.80
CA VAL A 315 -13.64 -2.70 -1.35
C VAL A 315 -14.97 -2.15 -1.86
N THR A 316 -15.39 -0.98 -1.36
CA THR A 316 -16.66 -0.37 -1.76
C THR A 316 -16.63 0.11 -3.22
N GLY A 317 -17.71 -0.16 -3.95
CA GLY A 317 -17.91 0.34 -5.31
C GLY A 317 -18.10 1.86 -5.28
N GLY A 318 -17.25 2.60 -5.99
CA GLY A 318 -17.29 4.07 -5.93
C GLY A 318 -18.53 4.70 -6.57
N GLU A 319 -19.07 4.10 -7.64
CA GLU A 319 -20.04 4.76 -8.54
C GLU A 319 -21.24 3.88 -8.95
N CYS A 320 -21.25 2.59 -8.62
CA CYS A 320 -22.35 1.67 -8.94
C CYS A 320 -23.24 1.46 -7.71
N ARG A 321 -24.53 1.14 -7.94
CA ARG A 321 -25.48 0.76 -6.88
C ARG A 321 -25.04 -0.48 -6.09
N GLU A 322 -24.09 -1.25 -6.62
CA GLU A 322 -23.46 -2.40 -5.96
C GLU A 322 -22.64 -1.94 -4.76
N VAL A 323 -22.76 -2.66 -3.64
CA VAL A 323 -22.08 -2.30 -2.38
C VAL A 323 -20.56 -2.46 -2.51
N TYR A 324 -20.11 -3.49 -3.23
CA TYR A 324 -18.71 -3.86 -3.37
C TYR A 324 -18.23 -3.84 -4.83
N ASP A 325 -16.96 -3.49 -5.07
CA ASP A 325 -16.31 -3.61 -6.38
C ASP A 325 -15.92 -5.07 -6.66
N VAL A 326 -16.93 -5.88 -7.01
CA VAL A 326 -16.72 -7.29 -7.40
C VAL A 326 -15.84 -7.40 -8.65
N GLY A 327 -15.89 -6.41 -9.53
CA GLY A 327 -15.04 -6.35 -10.72
C GLY A 327 -13.56 -6.30 -10.38
N PHE A 328 -13.18 -5.61 -9.31
CA PHE A 328 -11.82 -5.61 -8.79
C PHE A 328 -11.38 -7.00 -8.29
N VAL A 329 -12.22 -7.71 -7.54
CA VAL A 329 -11.91 -9.07 -7.07
C VAL A 329 -11.73 -10.04 -8.23
N ILE A 330 -12.59 -9.99 -9.26
CA ILE A 330 -12.46 -10.81 -10.47
C ILE A 330 -11.10 -10.56 -11.15
N ARG A 331 -10.63 -9.30 -11.22
CA ARG A 331 -9.30 -8.99 -11.79
C ARG A 331 -8.17 -9.58 -10.93
N LEU A 332 -8.27 -9.47 -9.60
CA LEU A 332 -7.27 -10.06 -8.70
C LEU A 332 -7.20 -11.58 -8.85
N LEU A 333 -8.34 -12.26 -8.99
CA LEU A 333 -8.39 -13.71 -9.19
C LEU A 333 -7.73 -14.13 -10.50
N ARG A 334 -8.05 -13.43 -11.59
CA ARG A 334 -7.39 -13.68 -12.88
C ARG A 334 -5.87 -13.51 -12.80
N LEU A 335 -5.40 -12.50 -12.06
CA LEU A 335 -3.97 -12.29 -11.84
C LEU A 335 -3.37 -13.42 -11.00
N PHE A 336 -4.02 -13.80 -9.90
CA PHE A 336 -3.55 -14.90 -9.04
C PHE A 336 -3.45 -16.23 -9.80
N VAL A 337 -4.46 -16.57 -10.61
CA VAL A 337 -4.47 -17.78 -11.43
C VAL A 337 -3.48 -17.67 -12.59
N HIS A 338 -3.31 -16.52 -13.22
CA HIS A 338 -2.34 -16.37 -14.31
C HIS A 338 -0.89 -16.64 -13.86
N TYR A 339 -0.57 -16.34 -12.59
CA TYR A 339 0.73 -16.64 -11.99
C TYR A 339 0.75 -17.99 -11.25
N SER A 340 -0.20 -18.89 -11.53
CA SER A 340 -0.39 -20.15 -10.78
C SER A 340 0.73 -21.18 -10.94
N ASP A 341 1.54 -21.09 -11.99
CA ASP A 341 2.66 -22.03 -12.20
C ASP A 341 3.70 -21.96 -11.06
N GLU A 342 3.72 -20.87 -10.28
CA GLU A 342 4.56 -20.70 -9.09
C GLU A 342 3.78 -20.89 -7.76
N VAL A 343 2.48 -21.19 -7.82
CA VAL A 343 1.60 -21.22 -6.64
C VAL A 343 1.46 -22.64 -6.13
N SER A 344 1.89 -22.88 -4.88
CA SER A 344 1.68 -24.17 -4.24
C SER A 344 0.19 -24.50 -4.08
N MET A 345 -0.17 -25.78 -4.15
CA MET A 345 -1.55 -26.23 -3.98
C MET A 345 -2.19 -25.70 -2.68
N GLN A 346 -1.42 -25.59 -1.59
CA GLN A 346 -1.94 -25.05 -0.32
C GLN A 346 -2.35 -23.57 -0.42
N LYS A 347 -1.60 -22.74 -1.17
CA LYS A 347 -1.96 -21.34 -1.41
C LYS A 347 -3.22 -21.24 -2.24
N MET A 348 -3.34 -22.09 -3.28
CA MET A 348 -4.53 -22.17 -4.13
C MET A 348 -5.78 -22.51 -3.31
N LYS A 349 -5.69 -23.51 -2.43
CA LYS A 349 -6.79 -23.90 -1.52
C LYS A 349 -7.22 -22.79 -0.56
N ARG A 350 -6.25 -22.11 0.06
CA ARG A 350 -6.53 -20.99 0.95
C ARG A 350 -7.26 -19.84 0.24
N VAL A 351 -6.89 -19.56 -1.02
CA VAL A 351 -7.62 -18.57 -1.82
C VAL A 351 -9.02 -19.09 -2.17
N GLY A 352 -9.19 -20.39 -2.47
CA GLY A 352 -10.49 -21.02 -2.64
C GLY A 352 -11.42 -20.79 -1.45
N GLU A 353 -10.96 -21.12 -0.24
CA GLU A 353 -11.70 -20.91 1.01
C GLU A 353 -12.09 -19.43 1.21
N LEU A 354 -11.15 -18.51 0.97
CA LEU A 354 -11.39 -17.08 1.10
C LEU A 354 -12.47 -16.59 0.11
N ILE A 355 -12.44 -17.07 -1.12
CA ILE A 355 -13.40 -16.69 -2.16
C ILE A 355 -14.78 -17.28 -1.89
N ASP A 356 -14.86 -18.47 -1.33
CA ASP A 356 -16.13 -19.08 -0.95
C ASP A 356 -16.82 -18.31 0.18
N VAL A 357 -16.05 -17.81 1.16
CA VAL A 357 -16.57 -16.88 2.17
C VAL A 357 -16.99 -15.55 1.53
N TYR A 358 -16.19 -15.00 0.62
CA TYR A 358 -16.52 -13.76 -0.10
C TYR A 358 -17.81 -13.88 -0.93
N LEU A 359 -18.06 -15.02 -1.58
CA LEU A 359 -19.31 -15.30 -2.30
C LEU A 359 -20.52 -15.24 -1.37
N GLY A 360 -20.38 -15.76 -0.14
CA GLY A 360 -21.41 -15.67 0.89
C GLY A 360 -21.71 -14.23 1.32
N GLU A 361 -20.71 -13.36 1.40
CA GLU A 361 -20.88 -11.94 1.77
C GLU A 361 -21.51 -11.09 0.67
N ILE A 362 -21.17 -11.34 -0.60
CA ILE A 362 -21.73 -10.56 -1.72
C ILE A 362 -23.09 -11.10 -2.17
N GLY A 363 -23.41 -12.37 -1.88
CA GLY A 363 -24.65 -13.04 -2.29
C GLY A 363 -25.94 -12.28 -1.93
N PRO A 364 -26.06 -11.72 -0.72
CA PRO A 364 -27.24 -10.94 -0.31
C PRO A 364 -27.44 -9.60 -1.02
N ASP A 365 -26.46 -9.05 -1.75
CA ASP A 365 -26.58 -7.72 -2.39
C ASP A 365 -27.60 -7.79 -3.55
N PRO A 366 -28.76 -7.11 -3.46
CA PRO A 366 -29.81 -7.17 -4.47
C PRO A 366 -29.42 -6.52 -5.82
N ASN A 367 -28.33 -5.74 -5.84
CA ASN A 367 -27.81 -5.13 -7.06
C ASN A 367 -26.75 -5.99 -7.75
N LEU A 368 -26.33 -7.11 -7.14
CA LEU A 368 -25.29 -7.97 -7.68
C LEU A 368 -25.82 -8.76 -8.88
N LYS A 369 -25.21 -8.55 -10.05
CA LYS A 369 -25.56 -9.27 -11.28
C LYS A 369 -25.06 -10.72 -11.26
N VAL A 370 -25.85 -11.63 -11.83
CA VAL A 370 -25.50 -13.05 -12.03
C VAL A 370 -24.13 -13.23 -12.68
N SER A 371 -23.80 -12.40 -13.69
CA SER A 371 -22.51 -12.47 -14.39
C SER A 371 -21.31 -12.15 -13.49
N LYS A 372 -21.47 -11.26 -12.51
CA LYS A 372 -20.40 -10.91 -11.55
C LYS A 372 -20.27 -11.99 -10.49
N PHE A 373 -21.38 -12.50 -9.96
CA PHE A 373 -21.37 -13.64 -9.04
C PHE A 373 -20.67 -14.86 -9.67
N LEU A 374 -21.07 -15.24 -10.88
CA LEU A 374 -20.43 -16.34 -11.63
C LEU A 374 -18.96 -16.06 -11.91
N GLY A 375 -18.61 -14.83 -12.29
CA GLY A 375 -17.21 -14.45 -12.54
C GLY A 375 -16.28 -14.62 -11.33
N VAL A 376 -16.82 -14.58 -10.11
CA VAL A 376 -16.10 -14.91 -8.88
C VAL A 376 -16.10 -16.42 -8.62
N ALA A 377 -17.26 -17.07 -8.71
CA ALA A 377 -17.42 -18.50 -8.44
C ALA A 377 -16.54 -19.37 -9.35
N GLU A 378 -16.51 -19.05 -10.65
CA GLU A 378 -15.74 -19.72 -11.70
C GLU A 378 -14.31 -19.15 -11.84
N GLY A 379 -13.94 -18.16 -11.03
CA GLY A 379 -12.66 -17.46 -11.14
C GLY A 379 -11.44 -18.28 -10.72
N LEU A 380 -11.64 -19.44 -10.10
CA LEU A 380 -10.59 -20.33 -9.61
C LEU A 380 -10.74 -21.73 -10.23
N PRO A 381 -9.63 -22.47 -10.45
CA PRO A 381 -9.68 -23.83 -10.96
C PRO A 381 -10.29 -24.81 -9.93
N ASP A 382 -10.81 -25.94 -10.41
CA ASP A 382 -11.41 -26.98 -9.56
C ASP A 382 -10.50 -27.53 -8.47
N CYS A 383 -9.17 -27.49 -8.66
CA CYS A 383 -8.19 -27.91 -7.66
C CYS A 383 -8.09 -26.96 -6.44
N ALA A 384 -8.62 -25.73 -6.56
CA ALA A 384 -8.67 -24.77 -5.46
C ALA A 384 -9.68 -25.15 -4.37
N ARG A 385 -10.60 -26.08 -4.66
CA ARG A 385 -11.68 -26.46 -3.73
C ARG A 385 -11.65 -27.95 -3.45
N ASP A 386 -11.65 -28.30 -2.16
CA ASP A 386 -11.85 -29.68 -1.72
C ASP A 386 -13.35 -30.05 -1.69
N SER A 387 -14.20 -29.08 -1.37
CA SER A 387 -15.66 -29.21 -1.37
C SER A 387 -16.32 -27.99 -2.02
N PHE A 388 -17.49 -28.18 -2.62
CA PHE A 388 -18.32 -27.11 -3.19
C PHE A 388 -19.50 -26.72 -2.28
N ASP A 389 -19.55 -27.20 -1.04
CA ASP A 389 -20.65 -26.94 -0.10
C ASP A 389 -20.82 -25.45 0.21
N TYR A 390 -19.72 -24.72 0.41
CA TYR A 390 -19.76 -23.28 0.65
C TYR A 390 -20.23 -22.50 -0.58
N VAL A 391 -19.82 -22.93 -1.78
CA VAL A 391 -20.31 -22.33 -3.04
C VAL A 391 -21.80 -22.59 -3.20
N TYR A 392 -22.29 -23.80 -2.91
CA TYR A 392 -23.72 -24.12 -2.92
C TYR A 392 -24.48 -23.24 -1.93
N ARG A 393 -23.98 -23.10 -0.70
CA ARG A 393 -24.59 -22.23 0.31
C ARG A 393 -24.65 -20.77 -0.17
N ALA A 394 -23.59 -20.26 -0.79
CA ALA A 394 -23.59 -18.92 -1.35
C ALA A 394 -24.60 -18.75 -2.50
N ILE A 395 -24.77 -19.77 -3.35
CA ILE A 395 -25.80 -19.79 -4.39
C ILE A 395 -27.20 -19.77 -3.77
N ASP A 396 -27.48 -20.57 -2.75
CA ASP A 396 -28.79 -20.58 -2.09
C ASP A 396 -29.13 -19.21 -1.49
N ILE A 397 -28.16 -18.59 -0.78
CA ILE A 397 -28.30 -17.21 -0.27
C ILE A 397 -28.57 -16.22 -1.41
N TYR A 398 -27.85 -16.33 -2.53
CA TYR A 398 -28.06 -15.46 -3.69
C TYR A 398 -29.43 -15.67 -4.34
N LEU A 399 -29.92 -16.91 -4.45
CA LEU A 399 -31.25 -17.22 -4.97
C LEU A 399 -32.36 -16.72 -4.03
N GLU A 400 -32.12 -16.74 -2.73
CA GLU A 400 -33.03 -16.19 -1.72
C GLU A 400 -33.15 -14.67 -1.82
N SER A 401 -32.03 -13.96 -2.01
CA SER A 401 -32.01 -12.50 -2.17
C SER A 401 -32.47 -12.02 -3.56
N HIS A 402 -32.53 -12.90 -4.57
CA HIS A 402 -32.90 -12.58 -5.95
C HIS A 402 -34.08 -13.42 -6.47
N PRO A 403 -35.30 -13.24 -5.92
CA PRO A 403 -36.47 -14.05 -6.30
C PRO A 403 -36.91 -13.87 -7.76
N SER A 404 -36.57 -12.74 -8.39
CA SER A 404 -36.95 -12.39 -9.77
C SER A 404 -36.14 -13.10 -10.86
N LEU A 405 -35.14 -13.92 -10.49
CA LEU A 405 -34.32 -14.63 -11.46
C LEU A 405 -35.11 -15.66 -12.27
N SER A 406 -34.85 -15.68 -13.57
CA SER A 406 -35.42 -16.66 -14.51
C SER A 406 -34.89 -18.09 -14.23
N LEU A 407 -35.64 -19.11 -14.64
CA LEU A 407 -35.21 -20.51 -14.49
C LEU A 407 -33.89 -20.80 -15.23
N GLU A 408 -33.62 -20.08 -16.33
CA GLU A 408 -32.35 -20.17 -17.05
C GLU A 408 -31.18 -19.61 -16.23
N GLU A 409 -31.32 -18.44 -15.62
CA GLU A 409 -30.30 -17.85 -14.75
C GLU A 409 -30.02 -18.71 -13.52
N ARG A 410 -31.07 -19.26 -12.90
CA ARG A 410 -30.92 -20.22 -11.78
C ARG A 410 -30.15 -21.46 -12.24
N SER A 411 -30.44 -21.96 -13.43
CA SER A 411 -29.72 -23.09 -14.03
C SER A 411 -28.27 -22.74 -14.36
N ARG A 412 -27.97 -21.49 -14.72
CA ARG A 412 -26.59 -21.01 -14.94
C ARG A 412 -25.80 -20.93 -13.63
N LEU A 413 -26.42 -20.40 -12.58
CA LEU A 413 -25.80 -20.35 -11.24
C LEU A 413 -25.41 -21.74 -10.73
N CYS A 414 -26.31 -22.71 -10.83
CA CYS A 414 -26.03 -24.04 -10.29
C CYS A 414 -25.03 -24.85 -11.13
N ARG A 415 -24.71 -24.42 -12.35
CA ARG A 415 -23.77 -25.11 -13.25
C ARG A 415 -22.30 -24.93 -12.85
N CYS A 416 -21.96 -23.92 -12.05
CA CYS A 416 -20.59 -23.75 -11.56
C CYS A 416 -20.23 -24.71 -10.42
N LEU A 417 -21.19 -25.51 -9.92
CA LEU A 417 -20.96 -26.51 -8.89
C LEU A 417 -20.37 -27.80 -9.47
N ASN A 418 -19.29 -28.30 -8.86
CA ASN A 418 -18.84 -29.66 -9.11
C ASN A 418 -19.57 -30.63 -8.18
N TYR A 419 -20.61 -31.29 -8.70
CA TYR A 419 -21.49 -32.16 -7.89
C TYR A 419 -20.77 -33.36 -7.25
N ARG A 420 -19.63 -33.79 -7.80
CA ARG A 420 -18.81 -34.88 -7.21
C ARG A 420 -18.09 -34.45 -5.93
N LYS A 421 -17.88 -33.15 -5.75
CA LYS A 421 -17.25 -32.54 -4.58
C LYS A 421 -18.27 -31.92 -3.62
N LEU A 422 -19.56 -32.20 -3.78
CA LEU A 422 -20.56 -31.87 -2.77
C LEU A 422 -20.64 -32.98 -1.73
N SER A 423 -20.78 -32.60 -0.47
CA SER A 423 -21.12 -33.56 0.58
C SER A 423 -22.52 -34.13 0.36
N LEU A 424 -22.76 -35.31 0.93
CA LEU A 424 -24.06 -35.98 0.85
C LEU A 424 -25.18 -35.08 1.41
N GLU A 425 -24.92 -34.37 2.50
CA GLU A 425 -25.90 -33.47 3.12
C GLU A 425 -26.17 -32.25 2.23
N ALA A 426 -25.13 -31.59 1.69
CA ALA A 426 -25.32 -30.49 0.74
C ALA A 426 -26.07 -30.93 -0.52
N CYS A 427 -25.82 -32.16 -1.02
CA CYS A 427 -26.54 -32.70 -2.17
C CYS A 427 -28.03 -32.96 -1.86
N LYS A 428 -28.36 -33.49 -0.68
CA LYS A 428 -29.75 -33.68 -0.24
C LYS A 428 -30.47 -32.34 -0.09
N ASP A 429 -29.80 -31.36 0.50
CA ASP A 429 -30.34 -30.02 0.69
C ASP A 429 -30.60 -29.35 -0.67
N LEU A 430 -29.65 -29.44 -1.60
CA LEU A 430 -29.79 -28.96 -2.98
C LEU A 430 -30.99 -29.61 -3.68
N ALA A 431 -31.17 -30.92 -3.53
CA ALA A 431 -32.28 -31.64 -4.16
C ALA A 431 -33.65 -31.29 -3.57
N LYS A 432 -33.71 -30.91 -2.30
CA LYS A 432 -34.95 -30.49 -1.61
C LYS A 432 -35.28 -29.02 -1.82
N ASN A 433 -34.31 -28.21 -2.25
CA ASN A 433 -34.47 -26.77 -2.37
C ASN A 433 -35.37 -26.41 -3.58
N PRO A 434 -36.56 -25.80 -3.36
CA PRO A 434 -37.50 -25.48 -4.43
C PRO A 434 -37.00 -24.37 -5.38
N ARG A 435 -35.97 -23.61 -4.98
CA ARG A 435 -35.36 -22.56 -5.80
C ARG A 435 -34.44 -23.16 -6.88
N ILE A 436 -34.00 -24.41 -6.71
CA ILE A 436 -33.10 -25.12 -7.62
C ILE A 436 -33.91 -25.78 -8.76
N PRO A 437 -33.49 -25.63 -10.04
CA PRO A 437 -34.17 -26.28 -11.15
C PRO A 437 -34.18 -27.81 -11.02
N PRO A 438 -35.30 -28.53 -11.27
CA PRO A 438 -35.40 -29.98 -11.08
C PRO A 438 -34.36 -30.80 -11.85
N ARG A 439 -33.99 -30.35 -13.06
CA ARG A 439 -32.95 -31.01 -13.87
C ARG A 439 -31.58 -31.03 -13.17
N ILE A 440 -31.25 -29.95 -12.45
CA ILE A 440 -30.00 -29.83 -11.71
C ILE A 440 -30.04 -30.73 -10.46
N ALA A 441 -31.16 -30.76 -9.74
CA ALA A 441 -31.34 -31.65 -8.59
C ALA A 441 -31.14 -33.13 -8.95
N ILE A 442 -31.71 -33.58 -10.09
CA ILE A 442 -31.52 -34.94 -10.60
C ILE A 442 -30.05 -35.21 -10.96
N GLN A 443 -29.39 -34.26 -11.63
CA GLN A 443 -27.98 -34.40 -12.01
C GLN A 443 -27.06 -34.48 -10.78
N ALA A 444 -27.31 -33.67 -9.75
CA ALA A 444 -26.55 -33.70 -8.51
C ALA A 444 -26.70 -35.06 -7.80
N LEU A 445 -27.92 -35.58 -7.66
CA LEU A 445 -28.17 -36.90 -7.06
C LEU A 445 -27.49 -38.03 -7.85
N ALA A 446 -27.58 -38.01 -9.18
CA ALA A 446 -26.96 -39.02 -10.03
C ALA A 446 -25.43 -39.08 -9.85
N SER A 447 -24.78 -37.93 -9.63
CA SER A 447 -23.33 -37.86 -9.40
C SER A 447 -22.87 -38.53 -8.11
N GLN A 448 -23.74 -38.62 -7.09
CA GLN A 448 -23.45 -39.29 -5.83
C GLN A 448 -23.59 -40.81 -5.96
N HIS A 449 -24.59 -41.28 -6.70
CA HIS A 449 -24.79 -42.71 -6.96
C HIS A 449 -23.63 -43.35 -7.74
N SER A 450 -23.00 -42.61 -8.67
CA SER A 450 -21.81 -43.11 -9.39
C SER A 450 -20.58 -43.27 -8.49
N SER A 451 -20.42 -42.42 -7.46
CA SER A 451 -19.30 -42.52 -6.52
C SER A 451 -19.44 -43.70 -5.57
N ILE A 452 -20.68 -44.04 -5.18
CA ILE A 452 -20.99 -45.17 -4.29
C ILE A 452 -20.72 -46.51 -4.99
N GLN A 453 -21.09 -46.66 -6.26
CA GLN A 453 -20.84 -47.90 -7.03
C GLN A 453 -19.35 -48.23 -7.19
N THR A 454 -18.47 -47.23 -7.32
CA THR A 454 -17.01 -47.46 -7.37
C THR A 454 -16.39 -47.92 -6.05
N VAL A 455 -17.01 -47.64 -4.90
CA VAL A 455 -16.51 -48.07 -3.58
C VAL A 455 -17.03 -49.47 -3.24
N GLU A 456 -18.22 -49.84 -3.72
CA GLU A 456 -18.82 -51.16 -3.50
C GLU A 456 -18.26 -52.27 -4.41
N PHE A 457 -17.67 -51.94 -5.57
CA PHE A 457 -17.08 -52.93 -6.49
C PHE A 457 -15.60 -53.29 -6.23
N ALA A 458 -14.94 -52.66 -5.25
CA ALA A 458 -13.55 -52.98 -4.88
C ALA A 458 -13.44 -54.00 -3.74
N GLY A 459 -14.56 -54.53 -3.24
CA GLY A 459 -14.61 -55.35 -2.04
C GLY A 459 -15.63 -56.48 -2.10
N ASN A 460 -15.53 -57.35 -3.10
CA ASN A 460 -15.87 -58.79 -3.03
C ASN A 460 -16.01 -59.34 -4.44
N ASP A 461 -15.09 -60.22 -4.85
CA ASP A 461 -15.46 -61.33 -5.72
C ASP A 461 -14.44 -62.47 -5.59
N SER A 462 -14.71 -63.33 -4.61
CA SER A 462 -14.20 -64.69 -4.55
C SER A 462 -15.37 -65.63 -4.30
N SER A 463 -16.06 -66.06 -5.37
CA SER A 463 -16.60 -67.42 -5.48
C SER A 463 -17.28 -67.64 -6.84
N SER A 464 -16.67 -68.50 -7.64
CA SER A 464 -17.27 -69.14 -8.82
C SER A 464 -18.35 -70.15 -8.39
N PRO A 465 -19.38 -70.37 -9.21
CA PRO A 465 -20.01 -71.68 -9.31
C PRO A 465 -19.78 -72.32 -10.68
N ARG A 466 -19.43 -73.62 -10.63
CA ARG A 466 -19.32 -74.55 -11.77
C ARG A 466 -20.70 -75.07 -12.19
N SER A 467 -20.94 -75.23 -13.51
CA SER A 467 -21.39 -76.51 -14.11
C SER A 467 -21.43 -76.53 -15.66
N ASN A 468 -20.70 -77.51 -16.18
CA ASN A 468 -20.68 -78.25 -17.46
C ASN A 468 -21.76 -78.07 -18.57
N SER A 469 -21.30 -77.99 -19.83
CA SER A 469 -21.42 -79.02 -20.92
C SER A 469 -21.04 -78.36 -22.28
N LYS A 470 -19.91 -78.75 -22.90
CA LYS A 470 -19.67 -79.77 -23.95
C LYS A 470 -19.84 -79.31 -25.41
N ASP A 471 -18.77 -79.57 -26.17
CA ASP A 471 -18.63 -79.84 -27.62
C ASP A 471 -17.99 -78.71 -28.46
N THR A 472 -16.71 -78.79 -28.89
CA THR A 472 -16.04 -79.60 -29.95
C THR A 472 -15.55 -78.61 -31.04
N ASN A 473 -14.28 -78.18 -31.10
CA ASN A 473 -13.06 -78.83 -31.63
C ASN A 473 -12.63 -78.19 -32.99
N ASN A 474 -11.47 -77.52 -33.06
CA ASN A 474 -10.45 -77.67 -34.13
C ASN A 474 -9.17 -76.82 -33.87
N ASN A 475 -8.07 -77.49 -33.46
CA ASN A 475 -6.71 -77.54 -34.07
C ASN A 475 -6.21 -76.34 -34.92
N ASN A 476 -4.96 -75.83 -34.85
CA ASN A 476 -3.65 -76.43 -34.52
C ASN A 476 -2.60 -75.39 -34.05
N ASN A 477 -1.61 -75.88 -33.30
CA ASN A 477 -0.39 -75.23 -32.80
C ASN A 477 0.71 -75.04 -33.88
N GLU A 478 1.70 -74.17 -33.65
CA GLU A 478 3.10 -74.56 -33.34
C GLU A 478 4.07 -73.38 -33.09
N HIS A 479 5.08 -73.67 -32.26
CA HIS A 479 6.13 -72.81 -31.69
C HIS A 479 7.49 -72.97 -32.42
N GLN A 480 8.33 -71.93 -32.49
CA GLN A 480 9.82 -71.97 -32.35
C GLN A 480 10.41 -70.53 -32.40
N LEU A 481 11.21 -69.96 -31.47
CA LEU A 481 12.51 -70.26 -30.81
C LEU A 481 13.76 -70.15 -31.72
N VAL A 482 14.73 -69.30 -31.30
CA VAL A 482 16.19 -69.16 -31.56
C VAL A 482 16.52 -67.64 -31.59
N LEU A 483 17.22 -66.96 -30.65
CA LEU A 483 18.50 -67.11 -29.91
C LEU A 483 19.78 -66.64 -30.67
N TYR A 484 20.16 -65.39 -30.35
CA TYR A 484 21.47 -64.70 -30.23
C TYR A 484 22.65 -64.87 -31.23
N LYS A 485 23.27 -63.73 -31.55
CA LYS A 485 24.71 -63.53 -31.32
C LYS A 485 25.07 -62.07 -31.01
N GLN A 486 25.90 -61.91 -29.98
CA GLN A 486 26.47 -60.70 -29.38
C GLN A 486 27.98 -60.63 -29.67
N GLU A 487 28.61 -59.53 -29.21
CA GLU A 487 30.05 -59.24 -28.97
C GLU A 487 30.68 -58.31 -30.02
N ASP A 488 31.38 -57.22 -29.70
CA ASP A 488 32.01 -56.65 -28.48
C ASP A 488 32.04 -55.12 -28.66
N GLY A 489 32.09 -54.19 -27.68
CA GLY A 489 32.78 -54.04 -26.38
C GLY A 489 33.04 -52.51 -26.29
N LEU A 490 33.03 -51.76 -25.18
CA LEU A 490 33.44 -51.96 -23.78
C LEU A 490 32.87 -50.74 -22.99
N GLU A 491 31.91 -50.92 -22.07
CA GLU A 491 32.00 -50.94 -20.58
C GLU A 491 32.51 -49.64 -19.88
N SER A 492 32.00 -49.18 -18.73
CA SER A 492 31.48 -49.90 -17.54
C SER A 492 30.65 -48.95 -16.62
N PHE A 493 29.39 -49.27 -16.27
CA PHE A 493 28.84 -49.86 -15.01
C PHE A 493 28.89 -48.97 -13.76
N SER A 494 27.88 -48.92 -12.87
CA SER A 494 27.09 -50.04 -12.32
C SER A 494 25.65 -49.70 -11.86
N ASP A 495 24.70 -50.56 -12.25
CA ASP A 495 23.34 -50.77 -11.71
C ASP A 495 23.32 -51.31 -10.27
N VAL A 496 22.18 -51.20 -9.56
CA VAL A 496 21.53 -52.29 -8.78
C VAL A 496 20.05 -51.96 -8.47
N GLU A 497 19.17 -52.77 -9.07
CA GLU A 497 17.93 -53.41 -8.57
C GLU A 497 16.87 -52.65 -7.73
N SER A 498 15.68 -52.54 -8.33
CA SER A 498 14.40 -52.25 -7.69
C SER A 498 13.91 -53.45 -6.86
N LEU A 499 13.90 -53.31 -5.54
CA LEU A 499 13.26 -54.21 -4.58
C LEU A 499 11.75 -53.90 -4.45
N PRO A 500 10.90 -54.88 -4.08
CA PRO A 500 9.46 -54.67 -3.91
C PRO A 500 9.17 -53.72 -2.75
N GLU A 501 8.26 -52.76 -2.94
CA GLU A 501 7.91 -51.63 -2.04
C GLU A 501 7.67 -52.01 -0.55
N GLY A 502 7.44 -53.28 -0.22
CA GLY A 502 7.30 -53.75 1.16
C GLY A 502 8.60 -53.76 1.98
N GLU A 503 9.77 -53.88 1.34
CA GLU A 503 11.06 -53.97 2.02
C GLU A 503 11.62 -52.58 2.36
N GLU A 504 11.41 -51.58 1.49
CA GLU A 504 11.75 -50.18 1.78
C GLU A 504 10.89 -49.61 2.92
N MET A 505 9.60 -49.97 2.97
CA MET A 505 8.70 -49.61 4.08
C MET A 505 9.19 -50.20 5.41
N ARG A 506 9.68 -51.45 5.43
CA ARG A 506 10.28 -52.08 6.63
C ARG A 506 11.55 -51.38 7.08
N VAL A 507 12.47 -51.10 6.16
CA VAL A 507 13.73 -50.41 6.47
C VAL A 507 13.46 -48.99 7.01
N ASN A 508 12.45 -48.29 6.45
CA ASN A 508 12.04 -46.99 6.96
C ASN A 508 11.40 -47.07 8.36
N LEU A 509 10.60 -48.12 8.64
CA LEU A 509 10.00 -48.34 9.96
C LEU A 509 11.08 -48.66 11.02
N GLU A 510 12.05 -49.50 10.68
CA GLU A 510 13.19 -49.85 11.54
C GLU A 510 14.09 -48.61 11.80
N ARG A 511 14.29 -47.76 10.79
CA ARG A 511 14.99 -46.47 10.94
C ARG A 511 14.23 -45.51 11.85
N MET A 512 12.89 -45.49 11.77
CA MET A 512 12.05 -44.67 12.64
C MET A 512 12.11 -45.15 14.09
N GLN A 513 12.06 -46.47 14.31
CA GLN A 513 12.21 -47.07 15.64
C GLN A 513 13.57 -46.75 16.27
N TRP A 514 14.66 -46.83 15.50
CA TRP A 514 16.00 -46.46 15.98
C TRP A 514 16.09 -45.01 16.46
N LYS A 515 15.49 -44.07 15.70
CA LYS A 515 15.44 -42.65 16.10
C LYS A 515 14.64 -42.43 17.38
N VAL A 516 13.56 -43.17 17.59
CA VAL A 516 12.76 -43.10 18.83
C VAL A 516 13.58 -43.59 20.03
N VAL A 517 14.30 -44.70 19.88
CA VAL A 517 15.18 -45.23 20.95
C VAL A 517 16.27 -44.23 21.32
N GLU A 518 16.85 -43.55 20.33
CA GLU A 518 17.87 -42.51 20.55
C GLU A 518 17.30 -41.27 21.24
N LEU A 519 16.11 -40.82 20.85
CA LEU A 519 15.37 -39.75 21.52
C LEU A 519 15.01 -40.09 22.97
N GLU A 520 14.59 -41.33 23.24
CA GLU A 520 14.32 -41.77 24.62
C GLU A 520 15.59 -41.79 25.47
N LYS A 521 16.74 -42.13 24.89
CA LYS A 521 18.04 -42.08 25.58
C LYS A 521 18.40 -40.65 25.97
N VAL A 522 18.21 -39.69 25.07
CA VAL A 522 18.43 -38.25 25.34
C VAL A 522 17.47 -37.75 26.44
N CYS A 523 16.19 -38.13 26.38
CA CYS A 523 15.22 -37.78 27.41
C CYS A 523 15.57 -38.37 28.79
N ARG A 524 16.08 -39.61 28.85
CA ARG A 524 16.57 -40.22 30.10
C ARG A 524 17.79 -39.50 30.65
N GLU A 525 18.72 -39.09 29.79
CA GLU A 525 19.93 -38.35 30.18
C GLU A 525 19.58 -36.97 30.73
N MET A 526 18.68 -36.24 30.06
CA MET A 526 18.20 -34.93 30.49
C MET A 526 17.47 -35.01 31.84
N LYS A 527 16.67 -36.06 32.06
CA LYS A 527 16.01 -36.34 33.35
C LYS A 527 17.03 -36.64 34.46
N GLY A 528 18.11 -37.35 34.14
CA GLY A 528 19.23 -37.61 35.06
C GLY A 528 20.06 -36.35 35.38
N GLN A 529 20.17 -35.40 34.45
CA GLN A 529 20.82 -34.11 34.68
C GLN A 529 19.93 -33.19 35.54
N MET A 530 18.62 -33.13 35.30
CA MET A 530 17.68 -32.42 36.17
C MET A 530 17.68 -32.95 37.61
N ALA A 531 17.71 -34.27 37.80
CA ALA A 531 17.79 -34.88 39.12
C ALA A 531 19.10 -34.55 39.87
N ARG A 532 20.20 -34.30 39.13
CA ARG A 532 21.48 -33.87 39.69
C ARG A 532 21.49 -32.38 40.07
N MET A 533 20.83 -31.51 39.29
CA MET A 533 20.68 -30.09 39.64
C MET A 533 19.83 -29.87 40.89
N VAL A 534 18.82 -30.70 41.12
CA VAL A 534 17.96 -30.61 42.33
C VAL A 534 18.68 -31.05 43.62
N LYS A 535 19.74 -31.87 43.52
CA LYS A 535 20.56 -32.30 44.68
C LYS A 535 21.65 -31.31 45.10
N LEU A 536 21.93 -30.28 44.30
CA LEU A 536 22.85 -29.19 44.64
C LEU A 536 22.03 -27.90 44.86
N GLY A 537 21.25 -27.89 45.93
CA GLY A 537 20.60 -26.67 46.43
C GLY A 537 21.61 -25.74 47.12
N PRO A 538 21.50 -24.41 46.98
CA PRO A 538 22.46 -23.46 47.52
C PRO A 538 22.31 -23.31 49.05
N HIS A 539 23.41 -23.53 49.77
CA HIS A 539 23.58 -23.11 51.16
C HIS A 539 23.55 -21.58 51.25
N TYR A 540 22.46 -21.01 51.75
CA TYR A 540 22.43 -19.61 52.19
C TYR A 540 22.68 -19.53 53.70
N ASN A 541 23.88 -19.07 54.06
CA ASN A 541 24.24 -18.68 55.42
C ASN A 541 23.41 -17.46 55.85
N SER A 542 22.56 -17.64 56.86
CA SER A 542 21.84 -16.56 57.54
C SER A 542 22.77 -15.83 58.51
N ARG A 543 23.23 -14.63 58.14
CA ARG A 543 23.71 -13.62 59.11
C ARG A 543 22.56 -12.62 59.37
N PRO A 544 22.23 -12.32 60.63
CA PRO A 544 21.20 -11.33 60.95
C PRO A 544 21.78 -9.91 60.84
N LEU A 545 21.05 -9.01 60.18
CA LEU A 545 21.34 -7.57 60.17
C LEU A 545 20.89 -6.94 61.50
N PRO A 546 21.62 -5.92 62.01
CA PRO A 546 21.26 -5.25 63.25
C PRO A 546 20.12 -4.25 63.03
N ARG A 547 19.22 -4.19 64.01
CA ARG A 547 18.26 -3.08 64.19
C ARG A 547 19.02 -1.86 64.70
N LEU A 548 18.66 -0.66 64.23
CA LEU A 548 18.14 0.43 65.06
C LEU A 548 18.04 1.77 64.31
N CYS A 549 16.96 2.47 64.66
CA CYS A 549 16.68 3.90 64.61
C CYS A 549 16.41 4.57 63.26
#